data_AF-W1F5U3-F1
#
_entry.id   AF-W1F5U3-F1
#
_cell.length_a   1.000
_cell.length_b   1.000
_cell.length_c   1.000
_cell.angle_alpha   90.00
_cell.angle_beta   90.00
_cell.angle_gamma   90.00
#
_symmetry.space_group_name_H-M   'P 1'
#
loop_
_entity.id
_entity.type
_entity.pdbx_description
1 polymer ?
#
loop_
_entity_poly.entity_id
_entity_poly.type
_entity_poly.pdbx_seq_one_letter_code
_entity_poly.pdbx_strand_id
1 'polypeptide(L)'
;MAAWRYASQDYRTFSDHLYENDKHYHQSDYDDFYDIGRKNSLSANIMQPLSNNLGNVSLSALWRNYWGRSGNAKDYQFSYSNNWQHISYTFSASQSYDENNKEEERFNLFISIPFYWGDDIAKTRHQINLSNSTSFSKDGYSSNNTGITGIAGEHDQLNYGIYVNQQQQNNDTSLGTNLSWRTPIAIIDGSYSHSKKKNAWQSGGSISSGLVVWPGGINITNQLSDTFAILDAPGLEGAHINGQKYNRTNSKGQVVYDLIIPHRENHLVLDIANSESETELQGNRQIIAPYRGAVSYVQFTTDQRKPWYIQALRPDGSPLTFGYDVLDLQENNIGVVGQGSRLFIRVDEIPTGIKVALNDEQNLFCTITFQHVIDENKTYICQ
;
A
#
# COMPACT_ATOMS: atom_id res chain seq x y z
N MET A 1 -13.44 23.88 -13.25
CA MET A 1 -12.55 24.43 -14.30
C MET A 1 -13.31 24.46 -15.62
N ALA A 2 -13.25 25.56 -16.36
CA ALA A 2 -13.74 25.64 -17.73
C ALA A 2 -12.65 26.28 -18.60
N ALA A 3 -12.47 25.77 -19.81
CA ALA A 3 -11.48 26.27 -20.75
C ALA A 3 -12.05 26.23 -22.16
N TRP A 4 -11.73 27.26 -22.94
CA TRP A 4 -12.08 27.36 -24.35
C TRP A 4 -10.82 27.65 -25.16
N ARG A 5 -10.65 26.91 -26.24
CA ARG A 5 -9.58 27.10 -27.21
C ARG A 5 -10.17 27.25 -28.60
N TYR A 6 -9.73 28.30 -29.28
CA TYR A 6 -9.95 28.50 -30.71
C TYR A 6 -8.62 28.35 -31.45
N ALA A 7 -8.65 27.73 -32.63
CA ALA A 7 -7.52 27.72 -33.54
C ALA A 7 -8.00 28.09 -34.95
N SER A 8 -7.21 28.95 -35.62
CA SER A 8 -7.45 29.34 -37.01
C SER A 8 -7.31 28.13 -37.94
N GLN A 9 -7.82 28.26 -39.16
CA GLN A 9 -7.81 27.18 -40.14
C GLN A 9 -6.39 26.70 -40.51
N ASP A 10 -5.42 27.61 -40.50
CA ASP A 10 -4.02 27.33 -40.86
C ASP A 10 -3.15 26.96 -39.65
N TYR A 11 -3.70 27.02 -38.43
CA TYR A 11 -2.96 26.61 -37.26
C TYR A 11 -2.68 25.10 -37.30
N ARG A 12 -1.45 24.73 -37.01
CA ARG A 12 -1.00 23.34 -36.88
C ARG A 12 -0.19 23.19 -35.60
N THR A 13 -0.49 22.15 -34.83
CA THR A 13 0.45 21.68 -33.81
C THR A 13 1.63 21.01 -34.48
N PHE A 14 2.72 20.82 -33.74
CA PHE A 14 3.90 20.11 -34.27
C PHE A 14 3.53 18.68 -34.74
N SER A 15 2.66 17.98 -34.01
CA SER A 15 2.16 16.67 -34.40
C SER A 15 1.31 16.71 -35.68
N ASP A 16 0.45 17.72 -35.85
CA ASP A 16 -0.33 17.89 -37.09
C ASP A 16 0.60 18.08 -38.29
N HIS A 17 1.65 18.87 -38.15
CA HIS A 17 2.62 19.13 -39.23
C HIS A 17 3.39 17.87 -39.61
N LEU A 18 3.87 17.10 -38.62
CA LEU A 18 4.56 15.84 -38.89
C LEU A 18 3.64 14.83 -39.59
N TYR A 19 2.37 14.74 -39.18
CA TYR A 19 1.39 13.85 -39.81
C TYR A 19 1.05 14.28 -41.25
N GLU A 20 0.78 15.58 -41.49
CA GLU A 20 0.54 16.08 -42.85
C GLU A 20 1.75 15.86 -43.77
N ASN A 21 2.97 16.06 -43.24
CA ASN A 21 4.21 15.85 -43.99
C ASN A 21 4.43 14.36 -44.32
N ASP A 22 4.22 13.46 -43.37
CA ASP A 22 4.36 12.01 -43.58
C ASP A 22 3.35 11.49 -44.62
N LYS A 23 2.08 11.90 -44.51
CA LYS A 23 1.03 11.57 -45.50
C LYS A 23 1.38 12.06 -46.91
N HIS A 24 2.01 13.24 -47.01
CA HIS A 24 2.42 13.81 -48.29
C HIS A 24 3.59 13.08 -48.94
N TYR A 25 4.59 12.65 -48.17
CA TYR A 25 5.83 12.06 -48.71
C TYR A 25 5.82 10.53 -48.79
N HIS A 26 5.12 9.85 -47.89
CA HIS A 26 5.17 8.39 -47.78
C HIS A 26 3.93 7.67 -48.29
N GLN A 27 2.92 8.41 -48.79
CA GLN A 27 1.72 7.85 -49.43
C GLN A 27 1.12 6.70 -48.62
N SER A 28 1.14 6.87 -47.29
CA SER A 28 0.77 5.83 -46.35
C SER A 28 -0.75 5.67 -46.33
N ASP A 29 -1.22 4.42 -46.54
CA ASP A 29 -2.61 3.98 -46.37
C ASP A 29 -3.04 3.95 -44.88
N TYR A 30 -2.51 4.83 -44.03
CA TYR A 30 -3.05 4.98 -42.68
C TYR A 30 -4.45 5.59 -42.77
N ASP A 31 -5.45 4.83 -42.33
CA ASP A 31 -6.84 5.28 -42.17
C ASP A 31 -6.91 6.69 -41.55
N ASP A 32 -7.85 7.52 -42.03
CA ASP A 32 -8.14 8.91 -41.65
C ASP A 32 -8.60 9.09 -40.17
N PHE A 33 -7.95 8.43 -39.20
CA PHE A 33 -8.28 8.52 -37.77
C PHE A 33 -7.69 9.76 -37.08
N TYR A 34 -6.77 10.50 -37.72
CA TYR A 34 -6.16 11.69 -37.12
C TYR A 34 -6.94 12.96 -37.52
N ASP A 35 -7.80 13.44 -36.60
CA ASP A 35 -8.61 14.65 -36.81
C ASP A 35 -7.74 15.94 -36.76
N ILE A 36 -7.27 16.39 -37.92
CA ILE A 36 -6.53 17.67 -38.07
C ILE A 36 -7.51 18.84 -38.14
N GLY A 37 -7.04 20.04 -37.79
CA GLY A 37 -7.79 21.28 -38.04
C GLY A 37 -8.92 21.53 -37.05
N ARG A 38 -8.69 21.22 -35.77
CA ARG A 38 -9.63 21.51 -34.68
C ARG A 38 -9.87 23.02 -34.57
N LYS A 39 -11.09 23.46 -34.85
CA LYS A 39 -11.50 24.87 -34.83
C LYS A 39 -11.78 25.36 -33.42
N ASN A 40 -12.69 24.69 -32.72
CA ASN A 40 -13.14 25.06 -31.39
C ASN A 40 -13.03 23.85 -30.47
N SER A 41 -12.57 24.07 -29.23
CA SER A 41 -12.61 23.08 -28.16
C SER A 41 -13.06 23.77 -26.88
N LEU A 42 -14.24 23.42 -26.38
CA LEU A 42 -14.74 23.84 -25.07
C LEU A 42 -14.68 22.65 -24.12
N SER A 43 -14.03 22.80 -22.98
CA SER A 43 -13.99 21.78 -21.93
C SER A 43 -14.46 22.35 -20.59
N ALA A 44 -15.31 21.63 -19.89
CA ALA A 44 -15.78 21.99 -18.55
C ALA A 44 -15.71 20.78 -17.61
N ASN A 45 -15.22 21.00 -16.40
CA ASN A 45 -15.21 20.02 -15.31
C ASN A 45 -15.68 20.73 -14.03
N ILE A 46 -16.83 20.35 -13.52
CA ILE A 46 -17.48 20.93 -12.35
C ILE A 46 -17.73 19.79 -11.36
N MET A 47 -17.36 19.99 -10.10
CA MET A 47 -17.65 19.08 -9.00
C MET A 47 -18.19 19.92 -7.85
N GLN A 48 -19.47 19.71 -7.52
CA GLN A 48 -20.19 20.49 -6.53
C GLN A 48 -20.66 19.55 -5.41
N PRO A 49 -20.05 19.62 -4.20
CA PRO A 49 -20.66 19.01 -3.04
C PRO A 49 -21.99 19.70 -2.73
N LEU A 50 -23.02 18.92 -2.43
CA LEU A 50 -24.32 19.41 -2.00
C LEU A 50 -24.35 19.50 -0.46
N SER A 51 -25.05 20.50 0.08
CA SER A 51 -25.20 20.68 1.53
C SER A 51 -25.97 19.54 2.19
N ASN A 52 -25.89 19.43 3.52
CA ASN A 52 -26.76 18.57 4.34
C ASN A 52 -26.74 17.08 3.96
N ASN A 53 -25.54 16.52 3.69
CA ASN A 53 -25.36 15.11 3.31
C ASN A 53 -26.15 14.67 2.07
N LEU A 54 -26.47 15.61 1.19
CA LEU A 54 -27.12 15.34 -0.09
C LEU A 54 -26.13 14.82 -1.15
N GLY A 55 -24.89 14.50 -0.79
CA GLY A 55 -23.90 13.92 -1.70
C GLY A 55 -23.16 14.96 -2.54
N ASN A 56 -22.74 14.56 -3.74
CA ASN A 56 -22.03 15.42 -4.68
C ASN A 56 -22.55 15.22 -6.11
N VAL A 57 -22.46 16.27 -6.90
CA VAL A 57 -22.76 16.27 -8.34
C VAL A 57 -21.49 16.62 -9.09
N SER A 58 -21.20 15.88 -10.16
CA SER A 58 -20.11 16.22 -11.07
C SER A 58 -20.59 16.26 -12.52
N LEU A 59 -19.99 17.16 -13.29
CA LEU A 59 -20.21 17.34 -14.72
C LEU A 59 -18.85 17.49 -15.40
N SER A 60 -18.62 16.65 -16.40
CA SER A 60 -17.47 16.72 -17.30
C SER A 60 -18.00 16.82 -18.73
N ALA A 61 -17.57 17.83 -19.50
CA ALA A 61 -18.04 18.05 -20.86
C ALA A 61 -16.89 18.51 -21.78
N LEU A 62 -16.90 18.03 -23.01
CA LEU A 62 -15.97 18.38 -24.07
C LEU A 62 -16.74 18.54 -25.40
N TRP A 63 -16.77 19.76 -25.94
CA TRP A 63 -17.37 20.07 -27.23
C TRP A 63 -16.29 20.50 -28.22
N ARG A 64 -16.23 19.83 -29.37
CA ARG A 64 -15.22 20.04 -30.40
C ARG A 64 -15.86 20.26 -31.76
N ASN A 65 -15.30 21.22 -32.49
CA ASN A 65 -15.64 21.48 -33.89
C ASN A 65 -14.36 21.49 -34.71
N TYR A 66 -14.45 21.07 -35.97
CA TYR A 66 -13.31 20.97 -36.88
C TYR A 66 -13.56 21.81 -38.14
N TRP A 67 -12.49 22.29 -38.76
CA TRP A 67 -12.56 22.90 -40.09
C TRP A 67 -12.77 21.81 -41.16
N GLY A 68 -13.59 22.07 -42.16
CA GLY A 68 -13.84 21.12 -43.26
C GLY A 68 -14.79 19.95 -42.93
N ARG A 69 -15.22 19.80 -41.68
CA ARG A 69 -16.21 18.78 -41.25
C ARG A 69 -17.47 19.44 -40.74
N SER A 70 -18.64 18.96 -41.20
CA SER A 70 -19.93 19.37 -40.65
C SER A 70 -20.23 18.61 -39.36
N GLY A 71 -20.71 19.32 -38.33
CA GLY A 71 -21.10 18.73 -37.04
C GLY A 71 -20.13 19.08 -35.91
N ASN A 72 -20.54 18.74 -34.68
CA ASN A 72 -19.77 18.96 -33.47
C ASN A 72 -19.64 17.63 -32.73
N ALA A 73 -18.44 17.26 -32.30
CA ALA A 73 -18.22 16.13 -31.41
C ALA A 73 -18.46 16.57 -29.97
N LYS A 74 -19.43 15.96 -29.30
CA LYS A 74 -19.84 16.28 -27.93
C LYS A 74 -19.70 15.08 -27.00
N ASP A 75 -18.74 15.14 -26.10
CA ASP A 75 -18.58 14.17 -25.05
C ASP A 75 -19.04 14.82 -23.74
N TYR A 76 -19.96 14.18 -23.01
CA TYR A 76 -20.34 14.68 -21.69
C TYR A 76 -20.65 13.54 -20.73
N GLN A 77 -20.42 13.79 -19.45
CA GLN A 77 -20.71 12.88 -18.36
C GLN A 77 -21.21 13.69 -17.18
N PHE A 78 -22.41 13.36 -16.72
CA PHE A 78 -22.99 13.83 -15.48
C PHE A 78 -22.99 12.69 -14.48
N SER A 79 -22.64 12.94 -13.22
CA SER A 79 -22.82 11.96 -12.17
C SER A 79 -23.26 12.58 -10.86
N TYR A 80 -24.02 11.80 -10.10
CA TYR A 80 -24.47 12.10 -8.76
C TYR A 80 -24.09 10.93 -7.86
N SER A 81 -23.29 11.20 -6.83
CA SER A 81 -22.85 10.20 -5.87
C SER A 81 -23.26 10.61 -4.47
N ASN A 82 -23.78 9.66 -3.69
CA ASN A 82 -24.09 9.89 -2.29
C ASN A 82 -23.95 8.58 -1.50
N ASN A 83 -23.82 8.72 -0.19
CA ASN A 83 -23.68 7.62 0.75
C ASN A 83 -24.89 7.62 1.68
N TRP A 84 -25.54 6.47 1.79
CA TRP A 84 -26.56 6.22 2.79
C TRP A 84 -26.03 5.18 3.79
N GLN A 85 -25.72 5.65 5.01
CA GLN A 85 -25.01 4.86 6.02
C GLN A 85 -23.69 4.30 5.44
N HIS A 86 -23.57 2.98 5.33
CA HIS A 86 -22.40 2.30 4.75
C HIS A 86 -22.53 2.07 3.24
N ILE A 87 -23.71 2.30 2.65
CA ILE A 87 -23.98 2.03 1.24
C ILE A 87 -23.60 3.26 0.42
N SER A 88 -22.70 3.10 -0.54
CA SER A 88 -22.35 4.13 -1.52
C SER A 88 -23.10 3.86 -2.81
N TYR A 89 -23.71 4.89 -3.40
CA TYR A 89 -24.37 4.78 -4.70
C TYR A 89 -24.01 5.94 -5.60
N THR A 90 -23.91 5.65 -6.90
CA THR A 90 -23.59 6.64 -7.94
C THR A 90 -24.49 6.43 -9.15
N PHE A 91 -25.17 7.48 -9.55
CA PHE A 91 -25.89 7.55 -10.82
C PHE A 91 -25.05 8.36 -11.79
N SER A 92 -24.86 7.87 -13.01
CA SER A 92 -24.18 8.63 -14.05
C SER A 92 -24.90 8.52 -15.38
N ALA A 93 -24.83 9.58 -16.18
CA ALA A 93 -25.31 9.64 -17.54
C ALA A 93 -24.19 10.21 -18.41
N SER A 94 -23.87 9.54 -19.51
CA SER A 94 -22.81 9.96 -20.41
C SER A 94 -23.20 9.81 -21.87
N GLN A 95 -22.70 10.70 -22.71
CA GLN A 95 -22.71 10.57 -24.16
C GLN A 95 -21.27 10.59 -24.67
N SER A 96 -20.95 9.67 -25.56
CA SER A 96 -19.71 9.62 -26.34
C SER A 96 -20.00 9.18 -27.78
N TYR A 97 -18.96 9.07 -28.61
CA TYR A 97 -19.07 8.52 -29.96
C TYR A 97 -18.33 7.17 -30.03
N ASP A 98 -18.91 6.20 -30.73
CA ASP A 98 -18.27 4.91 -31.02
C ASP A 98 -17.22 5.02 -32.15
N GLU A 99 -16.52 3.92 -32.45
CA GLU A 99 -15.52 3.84 -33.54
C GLU A 99 -16.09 4.18 -34.93
N ASN A 100 -17.41 4.09 -35.11
CA ASN A 100 -18.12 4.42 -36.34
C ASN A 100 -18.70 5.85 -36.33
N ASN A 101 -18.30 6.70 -35.38
CA ASN A 101 -18.85 8.04 -35.13
C ASN A 101 -20.36 8.06 -34.83
N LYS A 102 -20.93 6.98 -34.29
CA LYS A 102 -22.32 6.95 -33.82
C LYS A 102 -22.38 7.39 -32.37
N GLU A 103 -23.41 8.18 -32.06
CA GLU A 103 -23.65 8.64 -30.70
C GLU A 103 -24.08 7.48 -29.80
N GLU A 104 -23.33 7.27 -28.73
CA GLU A 104 -23.60 6.29 -27.70
C GLU A 104 -23.94 7.01 -26.39
N GLU A 105 -25.18 6.85 -25.95
CA GLU A 105 -25.65 7.36 -24.65
C GLU A 105 -25.75 6.20 -23.67
N ARG A 106 -25.19 6.39 -22.47
CA ARG A 106 -25.18 5.40 -21.40
C ARG A 106 -25.66 6.01 -20.09
N PHE A 107 -26.48 5.26 -19.37
CA PHE A 107 -26.88 5.55 -18.00
C PHE A 107 -26.36 4.42 -17.10
N ASN A 108 -25.54 4.75 -16.09
CA ASN A 108 -24.98 3.76 -15.19
C ASN A 108 -25.45 3.99 -13.75
N LEU A 109 -25.83 2.91 -13.09
CA LEU A 109 -26.10 2.83 -11.67
C LEU A 109 -25.02 1.96 -11.02
N PHE A 110 -24.24 2.56 -10.14
CA PHE A 110 -23.24 1.87 -9.33
C PHE A 110 -23.68 1.86 -7.85
N ILE A 111 -23.64 0.69 -7.21
CA ILE A 111 -23.94 0.50 -5.79
C ILE A 111 -22.79 -0.29 -5.17
N SER A 112 -22.28 0.14 -4.02
CA SER A 112 -21.23 -0.53 -3.26
C SER A 112 -21.64 -0.65 -1.79
N ILE A 113 -21.56 -1.87 -1.24
CA ILE A 113 -21.96 -2.21 0.12
C ILE A 113 -20.79 -2.93 0.79
N PRO A 114 -20.09 -2.28 1.73
CA PRO A 114 -19.09 -2.94 2.55
C PRO A 114 -19.77 -3.70 3.69
N PHE A 115 -19.44 -4.98 3.80
CA PHE A 115 -19.78 -5.86 4.91
C PHE A 115 -18.56 -6.03 5.81
N TYR A 116 -18.79 -5.88 7.10
CA TYR A 116 -17.79 -6.11 8.14
C TYR A 116 -18.28 -7.19 9.08
N TRP A 117 -17.39 -8.08 9.48
CA TRP A 117 -17.65 -9.15 10.43
C TRP A 117 -16.35 -9.51 11.16
N GLY A 118 -16.48 -10.06 12.37
CA GLY A 118 -15.34 -10.27 13.28
C GLY A 118 -15.08 -9.09 14.20
N ASP A 119 -16.13 -8.58 14.86
CA ASP A 119 -16.11 -7.41 15.75
C ASP A 119 -15.65 -7.73 17.18
N ASP A 120 -14.93 -8.85 17.36
CA ASP A 120 -14.45 -9.28 18.67
C ASP A 120 -13.04 -8.72 18.90
N ILE A 121 -12.73 -8.32 20.14
CA ILE A 121 -11.44 -7.68 20.51
C ILE A 121 -10.24 -8.59 20.15
N ALA A 122 -10.48 -9.89 20.01
CA ALA A 122 -9.49 -10.91 19.68
C ALA A 122 -9.48 -11.38 18.21
N LYS A 123 -10.35 -10.88 17.32
CA LYS A 123 -10.46 -11.36 15.93
C LYS A 123 -10.12 -10.29 14.92
N THR A 124 -9.44 -10.69 13.84
CA THR A 124 -9.15 -9.83 12.70
C THR A 124 -10.45 -9.39 12.03
N ARG A 125 -10.65 -8.07 11.92
CA ARG A 125 -11.80 -7.50 11.22
C ARG A 125 -11.69 -7.83 9.73
N HIS A 126 -12.62 -8.62 9.23
CA HIS A 126 -12.67 -8.94 7.81
C HIS A 126 -13.62 -7.97 7.10
N GLN A 127 -13.18 -7.47 5.94
CA GLN A 127 -13.98 -6.60 5.08
C GLN A 127 -14.22 -7.27 3.73
N ILE A 128 -15.49 -7.37 3.36
CA ILE A 128 -15.94 -7.83 2.03
C ILE A 128 -16.79 -6.71 1.43
N ASN A 129 -16.54 -6.36 0.18
CA ASN A 129 -17.32 -5.35 -0.52
C ASN A 129 -18.14 -6.02 -1.63
N LEU A 130 -19.46 -5.87 -1.57
CA LEU A 130 -20.35 -6.21 -2.67
C LEU A 130 -20.55 -4.97 -3.53
N SER A 131 -20.38 -5.10 -4.83
CA SER A 131 -20.61 -4.03 -5.79
C SER A 131 -21.51 -4.49 -6.92
N ASN A 132 -22.35 -3.59 -7.41
CA ASN A 132 -23.13 -3.77 -8.62
C ASN A 132 -22.98 -2.53 -9.50
N SER A 133 -22.72 -2.74 -10.79
CA SER A 133 -22.74 -1.72 -11.83
C SER A 133 -23.70 -2.14 -12.93
N THR A 134 -24.85 -1.45 -13.04
CA THR A 134 -25.83 -1.68 -14.10
C THR A 134 -25.76 -0.55 -15.11
N SER A 135 -25.63 -0.88 -16.39
CA SER A 135 -25.56 0.08 -17.49
C SER A 135 -26.75 -0.08 -18.42
N PHE A 136 -27.33 1.04 -18.83
CA PHE A 136 -28.41 1.15 -19.80
C PHE A 136 -27.93 1.98 -20.98
N SER A 137 -28.40 1.65 -22.17
CA SER A 137 -28.16 2.38 -23.43
C SER A 137 -29.48 2.95 -23.95
N LYS A 138 -29.47 3.59 -25.13
CA LYS A 138 -30.69 4.03 -25.83
C LYS A 138 -31.72 2.92 -26.01
N ASP A 139 -31.25 1.69 -26.22
CA ASP A 139 -32.10 0.51 -26.48
C ASP A 139 -32.53 -0.21 -25.19
N GLY A 140 -32.28 0.39 -24.03
CA GLY A 140 -32.61 -0.18 -22.71
C GLY A 140 -31.42 -0.85 -22.03
N TYR A 141 -31.67 -1.91 -21.26
CA TYR A 141 -30.65 -2.60 -20.49
C TYR A 141 -29.48 -3.06 -21.38
N SER A 142 -28.24 -2.69 -21.02
CA SER A 142 -27.04 -2.99 -21.80
C SER A 142 -26.15 -4.02 -21.09
N SER A 143 -25.85 -3.81 -19.81
CA SER A 143 -25.01 -4.74 -19.04
C SER A 143 -25.22 -4.63 -17.53
N ASN A 144 -24.83 -5.67 -16.81
CA ASN A 144 -24.76 -5.70 -15.35
C ASN A 144 -23.47 -6.40 -14.93
N ASN A 145 -22.70 -5.78 -14.05
CA ASN A 145 -21.54 -6.37 -13.39
C ASN A 145 -21.84 -6.43 -11.90
N THR A 146 -21.91 -7.62 -11.33
CA THR A 146 -22.06 -7.82 -9.88
C THR A 146 -20.82 -8.53 -9.38
N GLY A 147 -20.14 -7.97 -8.39
CA GLY A 147 -18.90 -8.53 -7.87
C GLY A 147 -18.77 -8.43 -6.36
N ILE A 148 -18.07 -9.40 -5.79
CA ILE A 148 -17.66 -9.43 -4.39
C ILE A 148 -16.14 -9.39 -4.36
N THR A 149 -15.57 -8.45 -3.59
CA THR A 149 -14.13 -8.33 -3.38
C THR A 149 -13.80 -8.36 -1.89
N GLY A 150 -12.68 -8.97 -1.51
CA GLY A 150 -12.25 -9.02 -0.11
C GLY A 150 -10.73 -9.09 0.04
N ILE A 151 -10.30 -8.97 1.30
CA ILE A 151 -8.90 -9.05 1.70
C ILE A 151 -8.77 -10.19 2.73
N ALA A 152 -7.72 -10.99 2.59
CA ALA A 152 -7.42 -12.13 3.46
C ALA A 152 -5.91 -12.26 3.72
N GLY A 153 -5.57 -13.13 4.67
CA GLY A 153 -4.20 -13.38 5.13
C GLY A 153 -3.86 -12.59 6.40
N GLU A 154 -2.89 -13.10 7.16
CA GLU A 154 -2.45 -12.54 8.44
C GLU A 154 -1.90 -11.10 8.33
N HIS A 155 -1.36 -10.77 7.15
CA HIS A 155 -0.76 -9.49 6.82
C HIS A 155 -1.60 -8.69 5.81
N ASP A 156 -2.88 -9.03 5.65
CA ASP A 156 -3.79 -8.39 4.70
C ASP A 156 -3.25 -8.45 3.24
N GLN A 157 -2.55 -9.53 2.93
CA GLN A 157 -1.72 -9.66 1.73
C GLN A 157 -2.43 -10.24 0.50
N LEU A 158 -3.61 -10.85 0.67
CA LEU A 158 -4.35 -11.52 -0.40
C LEU A 158 -5.62 -10.75 -0.72
N ASN A 159 -5.66 -10.14 -1.90
CA ASN A 159 -6.89 -9.57 -2.45
C ASN A 159 -7.54 -10.60 -3.36
N TYR A 160 -8.85 -10.80 -3.21
CA TYR A 160 -9.61 -11.69 -4.06
C TYR A 160 -10.89 -11.02 -4.53
N GLY A 161 -11.35 -11.38 -5.71
CA GLY A 161 -12.58 -10.89 -6.30
C GLY A 161 -13.28 -11.97 -7.11
N ILE A 162 -14.60 -12.04 -7.01
CA ILE A 162 -15.45 -12.89 -7.84
C ILE A 162 -16.54 -12.01 -8.41
N TYR A 163 -16.76 -12.07 -9.71
CA TYR A 163 -17.75 -11.23 -10.39
C TYR A 163 -18.52 -11.97 -11.46
N VAL A 164 -19.74 -11.54 -11.70
CA VAL A 164 -20.62 -12.00 -12.77
C VAL A 164 -20.92 -10.81 -13.66
N ASN A 165 -20.62 -10.94 -14.94
CA ASN A 165 -20.90 -9.94 -15.96
C ASN A 165 -21.96 -10.46 -16.92
N GLN A 166 -23.09 -9.78 -17.00
CA GLN A 166 -24.14 -10.02 -17.98
C GLN A 166 -24.11 -8.90 -19.02
N GLN A 167 -24.13 -9.26 -20.30
CA GLN A 167 -24.12 -8.32 -21.42
C GLN A 167 -25.27 -8.64 -22.39
N GLN A 168 -26.15 -7.66 -22.60
CA GLN A 168 -27.40 -7.83 -23.35
C GLN A 168 -27.17 -7.98 -24.85
N GLN A 169 -26.31 -7.15 -25.45
CA GLN A 169 -26.07 -7.13 -26.91
C GLN A 169 -25.68 -8.50 -27.45
N ASN A 170 -24.88 -9.23 -26.68
CA ASN A 170 -24.48 -10.59 -27.02
C ASN A 170 -25.26 -11.65 -26.25
N ASN A 171 -26.25 -11.31 -25.40
CA ASN A 171 -26.92 -12.22 -24.47
C ASN A 171 -25.92 -13.19 -23.79
N ASP A 172 -24.82 -12.63 -23.30
CA ASP A 172 -23.73 -13.40 -22.71
C ASP A 172 -23.69 -13.17 -21.20
N THR A 173 -23.33 -14.22 -20.47
CA THR A 173 -23.09 -14.17 -19.04
C THR A 173 -21.73 -14.80 -18.79
N SER A 174 -20.85 -14.04 -18.16
CA SER A 174 -19.53 -14.51 -17.78
C SER A 174 -19.35 -14.48 -16.27
N LEU A 175 -18.68 -15.51 -15.76
CA LEU A 175 -18.23 -15.60 -14.39
C LEU A 175 -16.72 -15.40 -14.39
N GLY A 176 -16.24 -14.47 -13.59
CA GLY A 176 -14.81 -14.21 -13.44
C GLY A 176 -14.36 -14.21 -11.99
N THR A 177 -13.08 -14.45 -11.82
CA THR A 177 -12.37 -14.35 -10.55
C THR A 177 -11.03 -13.68 -10.78
N ASN A 178 -10.59 -12.92 -9.78
CA ASN A 178 -9.29 -12.27 -9.76
C ASN A 178 -8.66 -12.46 -8.38
N LEU A 179 -7.35 -12.66 -8.35
CA LEU A 179 -6.54 -12.88 -7.17
C LEU A 179 -5.30 -12.00 -7.28
N SER A 180 -4.91 -11.34 -6.21
CA SER A 180 -3.66 -10.57 -6.13
C SER A 180 -3.01 -10.83 -4.78
N TRP A 181 -1.85 -11.47 -4.79
CA TRP A 181 -1.08 -11.81 -3.60
C TRP A 181 0.18 -10.96 -3.50
N ARG A 182 0.24 -10.10 -2.48
CA ARG A 182 1.37 -9.21 -2.20
C ARG A 182 2.31 -9.85 -1.19
N THR A 183 3.37 -10.49 -1.66
CA THR A 183 4.45 -10.97 -0.79
C THR A 183 5.46 -9.86 -0.52
N PRO A 184 6.45 -10.04 0.38
CA PRO A 184 7.54 -9.07 0.55
C PRO A 184 8.40 -8.88 -0.72
N ILE A 185 8.45 -9.89 -1.60
CA ILE A 185 9.38 -9.93 -2.75
C ILE A 185 8.70 -9.81 -4.11
N ALA A 186 7.38 -10.04 -4.19
CA ALA A 186 6.64 -10.01 -5.44
C ALA A 186 5.15 -9.75 -5.22
N ILE A 187 4.50 -9.10 -6.19
CA ILE A 187 3.05 -9.10 -6.37
C ILE A 187 2.71 -10.12 -7.44
N ILE A 188 1.83 -11.06 -7.12
CA ILE A 188 1.39 -12.12 -8.03
C ILE A 188 -0.10 -11.92 -8.29
N ASP A 189 -0.47 -11.65 -9.54
CA ASP A 189 -1.85 -11.52 -9.94
C ASP A 189 -2.27 -12.71 -10.80
N GLY A 190 -3.53 -13.11 -10.65
CA GLY A 190 -4.17 -14.14 -11.44
C GLY A 190 -5.61 -13.76 -11.73
N SER A 191 -6.08 -14.06 -12.92
CA SER A 191 -7.46 -13.87 -13.30
C SER A 191 -7.93 -15.02 -14.17
N TYR A 192 -9.21 -15.35 -14.02
CA TYR A 192 -9.88 -16.33 -14.85
C TYR A 192 -11.29 -15.85 -15.12
N SER A 193 -11.77 -15.96 -16.35
CA SER A 193 -13.15 -15.67 -16.72
C SER A 193 -13.68 -16.69 -17.72
N HIS A 194 -14.95 -17.03 -17.58
CA HIS A 194 -15.63 -17.97 -18.47
C HIS A 194 -16.94 -17.38 -18.96
N SER A 195 -17.09 -17.29 -20.28
CA SER A 195 -18.28 -16.81 -20.99
C SER A 195 -19.16 -18.00 -21.39
N LYS A 196 -20.39 -18.03 -20.87
CA LYS A 196 -21.34 -19.13 -21.08
C LYS A 196 -21.77 -19.23 -22.53
N LYS A 197 -22.07 -18.12 -23.20
CA LYS A 197 -22.60 -18.16 -24.57
C LYS A 197 -21.52 -18.41 -25.62
N LYS A 198 -20.34 -17.83 -25.43
CA LYS A 198 -19.21 -18.07 -26.36
C LYS A 198 -18.50 -19.39 -26.08
N ASN A 199 -18.84 -20.08 -24.98
CA ASN A 199 -18.12 -21.23 -24.44
C ASN A 199 -16.59 -21.00 -24.44
N ALA A 200 -16.21 -19.78 -24.08
CA ALA A 200 -14.84 -19.31 -24.13
C ALA A 200 -14.36 -19.03 -22.72
N TRP A 201 -13.09 -19.33 -22.45
CA TRP A 201 -12.43 -19.00 -21.21
C TRP A 201 -11.22 -18.13 -21.51
N GLN A 202 -10.92 -17.23 -20.59
CA GLN A 202 -9.73 -16.39 -20.61
C GLN A 202 -9.07 -16.51 -19.26
N SER A 203 -7.76 -16.74 -19.26
CA SER A 203 -6.94 -16.68 -18.06
C SER A 203 -5.76 -15.76 -18.31
N GLY A 204 -5.30 -15.13 -17.25
CA GLY A 204 -4.14 -14.25 -17.28
C GLY A 204 -3.49 -14.24 -15.91
N GLY A 205 -2.20 -13.97 -15.87
CA GLY A 205 -1.48 -13.76 -14.63
C GLY A 205 -0.27 -12.87 -14.86
N SER A 206 0.15 -12.19 -13.80
CA SER A 206 1.34 -11.34 -13.81
C SER A 206 2.13 -11.53 -12.53
N ILE A 207 3.43 -11.34 -12.64
CA ILE A 207 4.33 -11.24 -11.50
C ILE A 207 5.11 -9.94 -11.61
N SER A 208 5.03 -9.11 -10.57
CA SER A 208 5.77 -7.86 -10.43
C SER A 208 6.76 -8.01 -9.28
N SER A 209 8.01 -7.62 -9.50
CA SER A 209 9.07 -7.62 -8.49
C SER A 209 10.10 -6.55 -8.85
N GLY A 210 10.81 -6.05 -7.85
CA GLY A 210 11.92 -5.11 -7.97
C GLY A 210 13.18 -5.70 -7.36
N LEU A 211 14.31 -5.48 -8.03
CA LEU A 211 15.63 -5.91 -7.57
C LEU A 211 16.49 -4.66 -7.30
N VAL A 212 17.05 -4.58 -6.10
CA VAL A 212 17.97 -3.52 -5.71
C VAL A 212 19.33 -4.15 -5.42
N VAL A 213 20.35 -3.69 -6.15
CA VAL A 213 21.75 -4.09 -5.94
C VAL A 213 22.52 -2.87 -5.45
N TRP A 214 23.15 -3.00 -4.29
CA TRP A 214 23.86 -1.92 -3.62
C TRP A 214 25.01 -2.48 -2.78
N PRO A 215 25.91 -1.65 -2.22
CA PRO A 215 27.08 -2.14 -1.49
C PRO A 215 26.78 -3.09 -0.31
N GLY A 216 25.61 -2.98 0.33
CA GLY A 216 25.18 -3.89 1.40
C GLY A 216 24.47 -5.16 0.93
N GLY A 217 24.34 -5.37 -0.39
CA GLY A 217 23.91 -6.63 -0.99
C GLY A 217 22.79 -6.50 -2.02
N ILE A 218 21.94 -7.52 -2.05
CA ILE A 218 20.82 -7.62 -2.98
C ILE A 218 19.55 -7.73 -2.16
N ASN A 219 18.59 -6.85 -2.45
CA ASN A 219 17.24 -6.89 -1.89
C ASN A 219 16.23 -7.05 -3.01
N ILE A 220 15.24 -7.92 -2.76
CA ILE A 220 14.09 -8.10 -3.66
C ILE A 220 12.88 -7.50 -2.95
N THR A 221 12.08 -6.76 -3.69
CA THR A 221 10.87 -6.08 -3.23
C THR A 221 9.71 -6.38 -4.17
N ASN A 222 8.48 -6.26 -3.69
CA ASN A 222 7.29 -6.48 -4.50
C ASN A 222 6.98 -5.34 -5.48
N GLN A 223 7.45 -4.13 -5.18
CA GLN A 223 7.35 -2.96 -6.04
C GLN A 223 8.55 -2.02 -5.82
N LEU A 224 8.86 -1.23 -6.84
CA LEU A 224 9.91 -0.22 -6.81
C LEU A 224 9.38 1.05 -7.49
N SER A 225 9.78 2.21 -6.98
CA SER A 225 9.47 3.52 -7.53
C SER A 225 10.75 4.27 -7.92
N ASP A 226 10.62 5.43 -8.58
CA ASP A 226 11.77 6.28 -8.93
C ASP A 226 12.58 6.73 -7.70
N THR A 227 11.95 6.86 -6.53
CA THR A 227 12.59 7.37 -5.30
C THR A 227 12.25 6.42 -4.16
N PHE A 228 13.25 5.77 -3.58
CA PHE A 228 13.04 4.75 -2.56
C PHE A 228 14.12 4.77 -1.48
N ALA A 229 13.85 4.07 -0.38
CA ALA A 229 14.79 3.90 0.70
C ALA A 229 15.13 2.41 0.93
N ILE A 230 16.37 2.15 1.29
CA ILE A 230 16.84 0.86 1.80
C ILE A 230 16.98 1.03 3.30
N LEU A 231 16.12 0.37 4.06
CA LEU A 231 16.18 0.35 5.52
C LEU A 231 16.99 -0.85 5.96
N ASP A 232 17.90 -0.63 6.89
CA ASP A 232 18.81 -1.64 7.41
C ASP A 232 18.74 -1.64 8.95
N ALA A 233 18.16 -2.70 9.50
CA ALA A 233 17.99 -2.94 10.93
C ALA A 233 18.60 -4.31 11.27
N PRO A 234 19.93 -4.41 11.41
CA PRO A 234 20.63 -5.70 11.48
C PRO A 234 20.06 -6.65 12.55
N GLY A 235 19.76 -7.89 12.16
CA GLY A 235 19.24 -8.92 13.09
C GLY A 235 17.75 -8.79 13.44
N LEU A 236 17.06 -7.78 12.91
CA LEU A 236 15.62 -7.59 13.09
C LEU A 236 14.85 -8.14 11.90
N GLU A 237 14.49 -9.42 11.92
CA GLU A 237 13.68 -10.06 10.85
C GLU A 237 12.17 -9.87 11.08
N GLY A 238 11.41 -9.70 9.99
CA GLY A 238 9.95 -9.66 10.05
C GLY A 238 9.33 -8.38 10.60
N ALA A 239 10.11 -7.32 10.85
CA ALA A 239 9.58 -6.03 11.25
C ALA A 239 8.89 -5.33 10.07
N HIS A 240 7.69 -4.82 10.30
CA HIS A 240 6.84 -4.18 9.30
C HIS A 240 7.18 -2.69 9.17
N ILE A 241 7.04 -2.14 7.97
CA ILE A 241 7.32 -0.72 7.74
C ILE A 241 6.03 0.11 7.59
N ASN A 242 5.91 1.20 8.34
CA ASN A 242 4.80 2.17 8.24
C ASN A 242 3.40 1.51 8.21
N GLY A 243 3.20 0.41 8.95
CA GLY A 243 1.95 -0.34 9.02
C GLY A 243 1.66 -1.25 7.81
N GLN A 244 2.55 -1.33 6.82
CA GLN A 244 2.43 -2.27 5.70
C GLN A 244 2.87 -3.68 6.13
N LYS A 245 1.94 -4.47 6.65
CA LYS A 245 2.25 -5.81 7.17
C LYS A 245 2.88 -6.78 6.15
N TYR A 246 2.62 -6.60 4.86
CA TYR A 246 3.22 -7.43 3.82
C TYR A 246 4.64 -6.99 3.42
N ASN A 247 5.06 -5.77 3.81
CA ASN A 247 6.39 -5.24 3.53
C ASN A 247 7.21 -5.25 4.82
N ARG A 248 8.19 -6.16 4.88
CA ARG A 248 8.90 -6.49 6.12
C ARG A 248 10.37 -6.74 5.89
N THR A 249 11.16 -6.56 6.94
CA THR A 249 12.59 -6.88 6.93
C THR A 249 12.84 -8.37 6.66
N ASN A 250 13.83 -8.64 5.83
CA ASN A 250 14.29 -10.00 5.54
C ASN A 250 15.18 -10.55 6.69
N SER A 251 15.73 -11.75 6.51
CA SER A 251 16.63 -12.39 7.49
C SER A 251 17.93 -11.63 7.79
N LYS A 252 18.30 -10.65 6.96
CA LYS A 252 19.43 -9.73 7.23
C LYS A 252 18.99 -8.47 7.98
N GLY A 253 17.69 -8.29 8.21
CA GLY A 253 17.14 -7.07 8.79
C GLY A 253 16.91 -5.95 7.80
N GLN A 254 16.86 -6.25 6.50
CA GLN A 254 16.79 -5.25 5.44
C GLN A 254 15.43 -5.24 4.74
N VAL A 255 14.92 -4.06 4.41
CA VAL A 255 13.69 -3.87 3.63
C VAL A 255 13.81 -2.69 2.68
N VAL A 256 13.21 -2.80 1.49
CA VAL A 256 13.12 -1.68 0.54
C VAL A 256 11.75 -1.03 0.68
N TYR A 257 11.73 0.30 0.74
CA TYR A 257 10.52 1.09 0.86
C TYR A 257 10.41 2.12 -0.27
N ASP A 258 9.36 2.00 -1.07
CA ASP A 258 9.19 2.76 -2.30
C ASP A 258 8.17 3.90 -2.20
N LEU A 259 7.39 3.96 -1.12
CA LEU A 259 6.41 5.02 -0.87
C LEU A 259 7.04 6.29 -0.27
N ILE A 260 8.06 6.80 -0.96
CA ILE A 260 8.79 8.01 -0.59
C ILE A 260 8.30 9.19 -1.44
N ILE A 261 7.95 10.29 -0.79
CA ILE A 261 7.58 11.54 -1.46
C ILE A 261 8.82 12.43 -1.57
N PRO A 262 9.31 12.73 -2.80
CA PRO A 262 10.48 13.59 -2.99
C PRO A 262 10.28 15.00 -2.43
N HIS A 263 11.37 15.63 -1.99
CA HIS A 263 11.43 17.00 -1.46
C HIS A 263 10.54 17.24 -0.23
N ARG A 264 10.17 16.17 0.49
CA ARG A 264 9.39 16.22 1.72
C ARG A 264 10.03 15.33 2.77
N GLU A 265 9.78 15.66 4.03
CA GLU A 265 10.10 14.76 5.13
C GLU A 265 9.23 13.51 5.02
N ASN A 266 9.89 12.35 5.05
CA ASN A 266 9.27 11.03 5.07
C ASN A 266 9.66 10.38 6.39
N HIS A 267 8.66 10.03 7.19
CA HIS A 267 8.84 9.29 8.43
C HIS A 267 8.85 7.79 8.11
N LEU A 268 9.93 7.13 8.51
CA LEU A 268 10.13 5.70 8.33
C LEU A 268 10.06 5.06 9.71
N VAL A 269 9.01 4.28 9.94
CA VAL A 269 8.76 3.60 11.21
C VAL A 269 8.84 2.10 11.00
N LEU A 270 9.68 1.43 11.78
CA LEU A 270 9.71 -0.02 11.87
C LEU A 270 8.86 -0.46 13.07
N ASP A 271 7.93 -1.36 12.83
CA ASP A 271 7.08 -1.96 13.84
C ASP A 271 7.45 -3.44 14.01
N ILE A 272 7.79 -3.80 15.25
CA ILE A 272 8.20 -5.15 15.66
C ILE A 272 6.99 -5.96 16.15
N ALA A 273 5.79 -5.35 16.21
CA ALA A 273 4.58 -6.08 16.54
C ALA A 273 4.41 -7.28 15.60
N ASN A 274 4.33 -8.47 16.19
CA ASN A 274 4.27 -9.78 15.52
C ASN A 274 5.56 -10.22 14.80
N SER A 275 6.72 -9.67 15.16
CA SER A 275 8.02 -10.27 14.84
C SER A 275 8.42 -11.25 15.93
N GLU A 276 9.03 -12.38 15.53
CA GLU A 276 9.65 -13.35 16.45
C GLU A 276 11.08 -12.94 16.86
N SER A 277 11.54 -11.76 16.43
CA SER A 277 12.91 -11.32 16.70
C SER A 277 13.11 -10.95 18.17
N GLU A 278 14.15 -11.51 18.77
CA GLU A 278 14.64 -11.12 20.10
C GLU A 278 15.45 -9.81 20.08
N THR A 279 15.75 -9.28 18.88
CA THR A 279 16.56 -8.07 18.67
C THR A 279 15.79 -6.83 19.10
N GLU A 280 16.41 -6.03 19.96
CA GLU A 280 15.86 -4.75 20.38
C GLU A 280 16.16 -3.66 19.35
N LEU A 281 15.22 -2.75 19.16
CA LEU A 281 15.35 -1.58 18.31
C LEU A 281 15.50 -0.34 19.19
N GLN A 282 16.68 0.30 19.18
CA GLN A 282 16.99 1.45 20.04
C GLN A 282 16.31 2.75 19.61
N GLY A 283 15.53 2.71 18.53
CA GLY A 283 14.70 3.78 18.04
C GLY A 283 13.94 3.31 16.82
N ASN A 284 12.61 3.36 16.88
CA ASN A 284 11.77 2.77 15.83
C ASN A 284 11.39 3.73 14.71
N ARG A 285 11.93 4.95 14.70
CA ARG A 285 11.60 6.00 13.73
C ARG A 285 12.85 6.69 13.19
N GLN A 286 12.92 6.80 11.87
CA GLN A 286 13.89 7.60 11.13
C GLN A 286 13.17 8.61 10.24
N ILE A 287 13.85 9.71 9.86
CA ILE A 287 13.28 10.76 9.02
C ILE A 287 14.27 11.07 7.90
N ILE A 288 13.80 11.09 6.66
CA ILE A 288 14.60 11.46 5.48
C ILE A 288 13.86 12.45 4.58
N ALA A 289 14.60 13.26 3.82
CA ALA A 289 14.04 14.18 2.82
C ALA A 289 14.77 14.08 1.47
N PRO A 290 14.53 13.01 0.68
CA PRO A 290 15.26 12.74 -0.55
C PRO A 290 14.83 13.59 -1.74
N TYR A 291 15.74 13.79 -2.68
CA TYR A 291 15.44 14.33 -4.02
C TYR A 291 14.73 13.30 -4.89
N ARG A 292 14.04 13.75 -5.94
CA ARG A 292 13.44 12.84 -6.92
C ARG A 292 14.53 12.01 -7.60
N GLY A 293 14.35 10.70 -7.65
CA GLY A 293 15.31 9.76 -8.22
C GLY A 293 16.33 9.21 -7.23
N ALA A 294 16.30 9.65 -5.97
CA ALA A 294 17.30 9.26 -4.98
C ALA A 294 17.01 7.87 -4.37
N VAL A 295 18.10 7.18 -4.04
CA VAL A 295 18.10 5.94 -3.25
C VAL A 295 18.69 6.25 -1.88
N SER A 296 17.86 6.30 -0.86
CA SER A 296 18.29 6.64 0.51
C SER A 296 18.63 5.39 1.30
N TYR A 297 19.86 5.28 1.81
CA TYR A 297 20.20 4.29 2.82
C TYR A 297 19.84 4.81 4.21
N VAL A 298 19.09 4.03 4.99
CA VAL A 298 18.60 4.43 6.32
C VAL A 298 18.89 3.32 7.31
N GLN A 299 19.78 3.60 8.26
CA GLN A 299 20.16 2.65 9.29
C GLN A 299 19.29 2.82 10.54
N PHE A 300 18.80 1.71 11.07
CA PHE A 300 18.19 1.61 12.38
C PHE A 300 19.16 0.91 13.34
N THR A 301 19.29 1.46 14.55
CA THR A 301 20.21 0.89 15.55
C THR A 301 19.51 -0.23 16.30
N THR A 302 20.14 -1.40 16.31
CA THR A 302 19.61 -2.64 16.87
C THR A 302 20.57 -3.22 17.90
N ASP A 303 20.04 -3.79 18.97
CA ASP A 303 20.79 -4.58 19.94
C ASP A 303 20.40 -6.06 19.81
N GLN A 304 21.30 -6.86 19.25
CA GLN A 304 21.08 -8.27 18.94
C GLN A 304 21.34 -9.21 20.13
N ARG A 305 21.84 -8.68 21.25
CA ARG A 305 22.14 -9.46 22.45
C ARG A 305 20.85 -10.07 23.01
N LYS A 306 20.90 -11.29 23.55
CA LYS A 306 19.70 -11.98 24.03
C LYS A 306 19.16 -11.34 25.31
N PRO A 307 17.84 -11.07 25.40
CA PRO A 307 17.24 -10.61 26.64
C PRO A 307 17.14 -11.74 27.66
N TRP A 308 17.40 -11.42 28.92
CA TRP A 308 17.19 -12.31 30.07
C TRP A 308 16.49 -11.57 31.20
N TYR A 309 15.57 -12.26 31.86
CA TYR A 309 14.84 -11.75 33.00
C TYR A 309 15.18 -12.54 34.26
N ILE A 310 15.86 -11.90 35.21
CA ILE A 310 16.36 -12.55 36.41
C ILE A 310 15.64 -12.00 37.63
N GLN A 311 15.00 -12.86 38.41
CA GLN A 311 14.53 -12.46 39.73
C GLN A 311 15.70 -12.55 40.72
N ALA A 312 16.02 -11.47 41.42
CA ALA A 312 17.02 -11.54 42.49
C ALA A 312 16.60 -10.77 43.73
N LEU A 313 17.12 -11.14 44.90
CA LEU A 313 16.89 -10.48 46.18
C LEU A 313 18.23 -10.31 46.91
N ARG A 314 18.25 -9.41 47.88
CA ARG A 314 19.38 -9.26 48.81
C ARG A 314 19.42 -10.44 49.79
N PRO A 315 20.54 -10.66 50.53
CA PRO A 315 20.68 -11.81 51.44
C PRO A 315 19.68 -11.78 52.60
N ASP A 316 19.17 -10.60 52.96
CA ASP A 316 18.13 -10.38 53.96
C ASP A 316 16.70 -10.57 53.43
N GLY A 317 16.55 -10.92 52.14
CA GLY A 317 15.27 -11.09 51.46
C GLY A 317 14.63 -9.79 50.95
N SER A 318 15.28 -8.64 51.15
CA SER A 318 14.78 -7.36 50.64
C SER A 318 15.03 -7.22 49.12
N PRO A 319 14.20 -6.43 48.40
CA PRO A 319 14.37 -6.25 46.96
C PRO A 319 15.60 -5.40 46.61
N LEU A 320 16.13 -5.61 45.41
CA LEU A 320 17.04 -4.70 44.75
C LEU A 320 16.34 -3.38 44.43
N THR A 321 17.10 -2.30 44.43
CA THR A 321 16.56 -0.97 44.20
C THR A 321 16.32 -0.76 42.71
N PHE A 322 15.11 -0.31 42.37
CA PHE A 322 14.70 -0.03 40.99
C PHE A 322 15.56 1.05 40.33
N GLY A 323 15.88 0.86 39.05
CA GLY A 323 16.53 1.87 38.21
C GLY A 323 18.06 1.86 38.27
N TYR A 324 18.69 1.00 39.08
CA TYR A 324 20.14 0.82 39.03
C TYR A 324 20.56 0.00 37.81
N ASP A 325 21.74 0.31 37.32
CA ASP A 325 22.39 -0.43 36.25
C ASP A 325 22.85 -1.81 36.73
N VAL A 326 22.82 -2.76 35.80
CA VAL A 326 23.38 -4.09 35.96
C VAL A 326 24.64 -4.16 35.11
N LEU A 327 25.77 -4.42 35.76
CA LEU A 327 27.07 -4.45 35.12
C LEU A 327 27.58 -5.90 35.00
N ASP A 328 28.33 -6.18 33.94
CA ASP A 328 29.15 -7.40 33.91
C ASP A 328 30.38 -7.25 34.83
N LEU A 329 31.20 -8.31 34.94
CA LEU A 329 32.41 -8.28 35.77
C LEU A 329 33.49 -7.34 35.22
N GLN A 330 33.38 -6.96 33.95
CA GLN A 330 34.24 -6.02 33.22
C GLN A 330 33.74 -4.57 33.32
N GLU A 331 32.67 -4.32 34.10
CA GLU A 331 32.05 -3.02 34.34
C GLU A 331 31.30 -2.42 33.13
N ASN A 332 30.93 -3.24 32.15
CA ASN A 332 30.02 -2.81 31.09
C ASN A 332 28.57 -2.89 31.55
N ASN A 333 27.78 -1.86 31.24
CA ASN A 333 26.34 -1.93 31.44
C ASN A 333 25.72 -2.94 30.46
N ILE A 334 25.04 -3.93 31.02
CA ILE A 334 24.34 -4.98 30.29
C ILE A 334 22.84 -4.98 30.58
N GLY A 335 22.32 -4.05 31.38
CA GLY A 335 20.91 -4.04 31.77
C GLY A 335 20.58 -3.15 32.95
N VAL A 336 19.37 -3.31 33.46
CA VAL A 336 18.80 -2.49 34.55
C VAL A 336 17.95 -3.30 35.51
N VAL A 337 17.82 -2.83 36.74
CA VAL A 337 16.90 -3.37 37.74
C VAL A 337 15.50 -2.82 37.49
N GLY A 338 14.59 -3.69 37.03
CA GLY A 338 13.18 -3.40 36.84
C GLY A 338 12.35 -3.50 38.13
N GLN A 339 11.05 -3.18 38.01
CA GLN A 339 10.13 -3.22 39.15
C GLN A 339 10.00 -4.65 39.71
N GLY A 340 9.79 -4.76 41.02
CA GLY A 340 9.67 -6.06 41.69
C GLY A 340 10.99 -6.81 41.85
N SER A 341 12.14 -6.12 41.76
CA SER A 341 13.47 -6.72 41.88
C SER A 341 13.80 -7.73 40.77
N ARG A 342 13.30 -7.42 39.55
CA ARG A 342 13.51 -8.23 38.35
C ARG A 342 14.51 -7.50 37.45
N LEU A 343 15.69 -8.09 37.28
CA LEU A 343 16.72 -7.57 36.41
C LEU A 343 16.36 -7.90 34.96
N PHE A 344 16.52 -6.94 34.07
CA PHE A 344 16.48 -7.13 32.63
C PHE A 344 17.89 -6.89 32.11
N ILE A 345 18.50 -7.93 31.54
CA ILE A 345 19.84 -7.83 30.93
C ILE A 345 19.81 -8.29 29.48
N ARG A 346 20.73 -7.78 28.67
CA ARG A 346 20.98 -8.25 27.30
C ARG A 346 22.43 -8.65 27.14
N VAL A 347 22.67 -9.92 26.84
CA VAL A 347 24.04 -10.48 26.68
C VAL A 347 24.11 -11.48 25.52
N ASP A 348 25.24 -11.51 24.82
CA ASP A 348 25.51 -12.53 23.78
C ASP A 348 25.84 -13.89 24.40
N GLU A 349 26.66 -13.87 25.45
CA GLU A 349 27.06 -15.03 26.24
C GLU A 349 26.72 -14.81 27.71
N ILE A 350 26.28 -15.86 28.40
CA ILE A 350 25.92 -15.78 29.81
C ILE A 350 27.18 -15.48 30.62
N PRO A 351 27.27 -14.34 31.33
CA PRO A 351 28.44 -14.01 32.11
C PRO A 351 28.57 -14.96 33.31
N THR A 352 29.78 -15.11 33.86
CA THR A 352 29.99 -15.90 35.08
C THR A 352 29.37 -15.23 36.31
N GLY A 353 29.16 -13.92 36.25
CA GLY A 353 28.40 -13.18 37.23
C GLY A 353 28.12 -11.75 36.79
N ILE A 354 27.26 -11.07 37.54
CA ILE A 354 26.86 -9.68 37.33
C ILE A 354 26.97 -8.91 38.63
N LYS A 355 27.27 -7.62 38.53
CA LYS A 355 27.31 -6.68 39.65
C LYS A 355 26.08 -5.77 39.58
N VAL A 356 25.45 -5.55 40.72
CA VAL A 356 24.31 -4.64 40.86
C VAL A 356 24.61 -3.67 41.99
N ALA A 357 24.38 -2.38 41.75
CA ALA A 357 24.51 -1.37 42.78
C ALA A 357 23.43 -1.53 43.86
N LEU A 358 23.87 -1.51 45.12
CA LEU A 358 22.99 -1.36 46.28
C LEU A 358 22.86 0.11 46.68
N ASN A 359 23.95 0.86 46.53
CA ASN A 359 24.02 2.30 46.72
C ASN A 359 25.21 2.86 45.90
N ASP A 360 24.92 3.57 44.81
CA ASP A 360 25.95 4.15 43.94
C ASP A 360 26.80 5.19 44.68
N GLU A 361 26.22 6.01 45.55
CA GLU A 361 26.96 7.07 46.27
C GLU A 361 28.00 6.50 47.24
N GLN A 362 27.76 5.29 47.74
CA GLN A 362 28.64 4.60 48.69
C GLN A 362 29.50 3.53 48.03
N ASN A 363 29.42 3.38 46.70
CA ASN A 363 30.13 2.36 45.94
C ASN A 363 29.89 0.92 46.47
N LEU A 364 28.67 0.68 46.96
CA LEU A 364 28.24 -0.62 47.49
C LEU A 364 27.55 -1.41 46.40
N PHE A 365 28.11 -2.58 46.07
CA PHE A 365 27.58 -3.49 45.06
C PHE A 365 27.36 -4.86 45.66
N CYS A 366 26.42 -5.60 45.08
CA CYS A 366 26.29 -7.03 45.30
C CYS A 366 26.54 -7.79 43.99
N THR A 367 26.96 -9.04 44.11
CA THR A 367 27.28 -9.89 42.97
C THR A 367 26.34 -11.08 42.90
N ILE A 368 25.89 -11.40 41.69
CA ILE A 368 25.13 -12.62 41.40
C ILE A 368 25.99 -13.46 40.47
N THR A 369 26.28 -14.71 40.84
CA THR A 369 27.08 -15.64 40.03
C THR A 369 26.21 -16.66 39.33
N PHE A 370 26.54 -16.99 38.08
CA PHE A 370 25.85 -17.97 37.26
C PHE A 370 26.76 -19.18 36.98
N GLN A 371 26.17 -20.38 36.92
CA GLN A 371 26.87 -21.60 36.50
C GLN A 371 26.70 -21.81 34.99
N HIS A 372 27.03 -20.79 34.19
CA HIS A 372 26.87 -20.74 32.73
C HIS A 372 25.44 -20.94 32.19
N VAL A 373 24.44 -20.97 33.07
CA VAL A 373 23.02 -21.03 32.72
C VAL A 373 22.26 -20.06 33.62
N ILE A 374 21.34 -19.30 33.02
CA ILE A 374 20.36 -18.48 33.73
C ILE A 374 19.03 -19.24 33.72
N ASP A 375 18.49 -19.52 34.90
CA ASP A 375 17.15 -20.09 35.09
C ASP A 375 16.22 -18.96 35.49
N GLU A 376 15.39 -18.49 34.55
CA GLU A 376 14.46 -17.38 34.79
C GLU A 376 13.37 -17.68 35.82
N ASN A 377 13.16 -18.96 36.18
CA ASN A 377 12.22 -19.36 37.22
C ASN A 377 12.83 -19.37 38.62
N LYS A 378 14.16 -19.19 38.73
CA LYS A 378 14.88 -19.21 40.00
C LYS A 378 15.05 -17.80 40.55
N THR A 379 14.83 -17.64 41.84
CA THR A 379 15.25 -16.43 42.56
C THR A 379 16.72 -16.52 42.96
N TYR A 380 17.52 -15.61 42.45
CA TYR A 380 18.94 -15.48 42.79
C TYR A 380 19.14 -14.62 44.02
N ILE A 381 20.24 -14.86 44.75
CA ILE A 381 20.65 -14.01 45.88
C ILE A 381 21.84 -13.17 45.43
N CYS A 382 21.71 -11.86 45.59
CA CYS A 382 22.79 -10.90 45.35
C CYS A 382 23.64 -10.82 46.61
N GLN A 383 24.87 -11.31 46.56
CA GLN A 383 25.78 -11.42 47.71
C GLN A 383 26.72 -10.22 47.85
#